data_AF-A0A1G5I890-F1
#
_entry.id   AF-A0A1G5I890-F1
#
_cell.length_a   1.000
_cell.length_b   1.000
_cell.length_c   1.000
_cell.angle_alpha   90.00
_cell.angle_beta   90.00
_cell.angle_gamma   90.00
#
_symmetry.space_group_name_H-M   'P 1'
#
loop_
_entity.id
_entity.type
_entity.pdbx_description
1 polymer ?
#
loop_
_entity_poly.entity_id
_entity_poly.type
_entity_poly.pdbx_seq_one_letter_code
_entity_poly.pdbx_strand_id
1 'polypeptide(L)'
;MAKKVTISVPDDLYERMKEWRSSMNFSQVFQRSISNMIRKKEALRQKIHDELDMSSVVERLKREKAEFEANFIEEGKRAGLEWSRTAHYRELQYALGWTPGSNPFKDEHLGDYFSQVLKKQSDRFAITGRTAQKRFQGFIDTYLSGWKEGVESFWNEVKDKV
;
A
#
# COMPACT_ATOMS: atom_id res chain seq x y z
N MET A 1 38.05 6.11 20.62
CA MET A 1 38.57 4.78 20.24
C MET A 1 38.25 4.54 18.77
N ALA A 2 39.21 4.09 17.96
CA ALA A 2 38.99 3.81 16.54
C ALA A 2 38.63 2.33 16.34
N LYS A 3 37.58 2.05 15.55
CA LYS A 3 37.20 0.69 15.14
C LYS A 3 37.72 0.42 13.73
N LYS A 4 38.30 -0.76 13.50
CA LYS A 4 38.74 -1.18 12.16
C LYS A 4 37.52 -1.57 11.33
N VAL A 5 37.47 -1.10 10.09
CA VAL A 5 36.43 -1.41 9.10
C VAL A 5 37.13 -1.87 7.83
N THR A 6 36.78 -3.06 7.33
CA THR A 6 37.26 -3.58 6.05
C THR A 6 36.24 -3.24 4.98
N ILE A 7 36.69 -2.67 3.86
CA ILE A 7 35.83 -2.30 2.73
C ILE A 7 36.37 -2.93 1.44
N SER A 8 35.45 -3.33 0.56
CA SER A 8 35.79 -3.76 -0.80
C SER A 8 35.86 -2.53 -1.70
N VAL A 9 36.91 -2.43 -2.51
CA VAL A 9 37.10 -1.37 -3.51
C VAL A 9 37.31 -2.00 -4.89
N PRO A 10 36.88 -1.35 -5.99
CA PRO A 10 37.18 -1.82 -7.34
C PRO A 10 38.70 -1.90 -7.60
N ASP A 11 39.12 -2.87 -8.40
CA ASP A 11 40.56 -3.14 -8.65
C ASP A 11 41.32 -1.92 -9.20
N ASP A 12 40.72 -1.16 -10.14
CA ASP A 12 41.30 0.07 -10.68
C ASP A 12 41.59 1.11 -9.59
N LEU A 13 40.66 1.28 -8.65
CA LEU A 13 40.80 2.22 -7.54
C LEU A 13 41.89 1.74 -6.57
N TYR A 14 41.99 0.43 -6.35
CA TYR A 14 42.99 -0.17 -5.48
C TYR A 14 44.41 0.03 -6.01
N GLU A 15 44.64 -0.19 -7.31
CA GLU A 15 45.95 0.03 -7.93
C GLU A 15 46.37 1.50 -7.86
N ARG A 16 45.44 2.41 -8.16
CA ARG A 16 45.69 3.86 -7.99
C ARG A 16 45.99 4.22 -6.54
N MET A 17 45.31 3.61 -5.56
CA MET A 17 45.60 3.87 -4.14
C MET A 17 47.01 3.41 -3.72
N LYS A 18 47.58 2.36 -4.33
CA LYS A 18 48.94 1.91 -4.01
C LYS A 18 49.99 2.96 -4.35
N GLU A 19 49.84 3.64 -5.48
CA GLU A 19 50.78 4.68 -5.95
C GLU A 19 50.91 5.85 -4.97
N TRP A 20 49.82 6.21 -4.29
CA TRP A 20 49.76 7.36 -3.38
C TRP A 20 49.87 6.98 -1.90
N ARG A 21 50.15 5.71 -1.59
CA ARG A 21 50.15 5.18 -0.21
C ARG A 21 51.21 5.79 0.70
N SER A 22 52.35 6.19 0.16
CA SER A 22 53.44 6.83 0.92
C SER A 22 53.16 8.30 1.25
N SER A 23 52.31 8.97 0.46
CA SER A 23 52.04 10.40 0.57
C SER A 23 50.64 10.73 1.12
N MET A 24 49.73 9.76 1.20
CA MET A 24 48.33 9.99 1.60
C MET A 24 47.88 9.10 2.76
N ASN A 25 47.30 9.72 3.80
CA ASN A 25 46.64 8.99 4.89
C ASN A 25 45.20 8.63 4.51
N PHE A 26 45.02 7.47 3.89
CA PHE A 26 43.71 6.99 3.45
C PHE A 26 42.69 6.84 4.57
N SER A 27 43.12 6.46 5.79
CA SER A 27 42.22 6.37 6.93
C SER A 27 41.62 7.72 7.27
N GLN A 28 42.42 8.79 7.27
CA GLN A 28 41.96 10.14 7.54
C GLN A 28 41.08 10.69 6.40
N VAL A 29 41.43 10.41 5.14
CA VAL A 29 40.63 10.80 3.96
C VAL A 29 39.25 10.12 3.98
N PHE A 30 39.22 8.81 4.28
CA PHE A 30 37.98 8.05 4.38
C PHE A 30 37.12 8.54 5.54
N GLN A 31 37.70 8.74 6.72
CA GLN A 31 37.00 9.29 7.87
C GLN A 31 36.36 10.65 7.57
N ARG A 32 37.10 11.57 6.93
CA ARG A 32 36.57 12.89 6.54
C ARG A 32 35.44 12.77 5.54
N SER A 33 35.59 11.93 4.53
CA SER A 33 34.60 11.74 3.46
C SER A 33 33.30 11.14 4.00
N ILE A 34 33.41 10.07 4.80
CA ILE A 34 32.27 9.43 5.45
C ILE A 34 31.58 10.39 6.43
N SER A 35 32.36 11.11 7.27
CA SER A 35 31.78 12.07 8.22
C SER A 35 31.01 13.18 7.51
N ASN A 36 31.55 13.72 6.40
CA ASN A 36 30.87 14.73 5.61
C ASN A 36 29.60 14.18 4.95
N MET A 37 29.64 12.94 4.45
CA MET A 37 28.47 12.30 3.84
C MET A 37 27.37 12.00 4.86
N ILE A 38 27.74 11.57 6.07
CA ILE A 38 26.81 11.38 7.20
C ILE A 38 26.19 12.73 7.58
N ARG A 39 27.00 13.76 7.81
CA ARG A 39 26.51 15.12 8.14
C ARG A 39 25.54 15.66 7.08
N LYS A 40 25.82 15.44 5.79
CA LYS A 40 24.90 15.84 4.70
C LYS A 40 23.56 15.08 4.78
N LYS A 41 23.58 13.77 5.06
CA LYS A 41 22.36 12.97 5.22
C LYS A 41 21.56 13.39 6.47
N GLU A 42 22.24 13.66 7.57
CA GLU A 42 21.63 14.14 8.82
C GLU A 42 21.03 15.53 8.63
N ALA A 43 21.76 16.48 8.02
CA ALA A 43 21.25 17.81 7.73
C ALA A 43 20.03 17.78 6.79
N LEU A 44 20.01 16.89 5.79
CA LEU A 44 18.84 16.71 4.94
C LEU A 44 17.64 16.16 5.73
N ARG A 45 17.85 15.15 6.58
CA ARG A 45 16.79 14.62 7.46
C ARG A 45 16.27 15.68 8.43
N GLN A 46 17.18 16.45 9.01
CA GLN A 46 16.85 17.51 9.96
C GLN A 46 16.07 18.63 9.26
N LYS A 47 16.47 19.05 8.07
CA LYS A 47 15.69 20.01 7.26
C LYS A 47 14.30 19.51 6.93
N ILE A 48 14.16 18.24 6.54
CA ILE A 48 12.84 17.63 6.29
C ILE A 48 12.00 17.64 7.58
N HIS A 49 12.61 17.36 8.74
CA HIS A 49 11.92 17.35 10.03
C HIS A 49 11.59 18.76 10.55
N ASP A 50 12.42 19.75 10.26
CA ASP A 50 12.26 21.13 10.76
C ASP A 50 11.37 21.97 9.83
N GLU A 51 11.39 21.73 8.51
CA GLU A 51 10.56 22.43 7.52
C GLU A 51 9.16 21.83 7.39
N LEU A 52 8.99 20.54 7.71
CA LEU A 52 7.69 19.89 7.74
C LEU A 52 7.31 19.65 9.18
N ASP A 53 6.16 20.19 9.61
CA ASP A 53 5.48 19.67 10.80
C ASP A 53 5.03 18.23 10.51
N MET A 54 5.97 17.30 10.67
CA MET A 54 5.77 15.88 10.39
C MET A 54 4.64 15.33 11.24
N SER A 55 4.39 15.87 12.43
CA SER A 55 3.27 15.46 13.26
C SER A 55 1.94 15.86 12.63
N SER A 56 1.80 17.11 12.18
CA SER A 56 0.60 17.57 11.47
C SER A 56 0.35 16.81 10.17
N VAL A 57 1.41 16.53 9.39
CA VAL A 57 1.30 15.72 8.17
C VAL A 57 0.85 14.29 8.48
N VAL A 58 1.41 13.66 9.52
CA VAL A 58 1.02 12.32 9.94
C VAL A 58 -0.43 12.27 10.41
N GLU A 59 -0.86 13.23 11.24
CA GLU A 59 -2.25 13.28 11.72
C GLU A 59 -3.24 13.51 10.57
N ARG A 60 -2.91 14.41 9.63
CA ARG A 60 -3.71 14.59 8.40
C ARG A 60 -3.81 13.29 7.61
N LEU A 61 -2.69 12.61 7.35
CA LEU A 61 -2.68 11.37 6.55
C LEU A 61 -3.39 10.22 7.25
N LYS A 62 -3.34 10.12 8.59
CA LYS A 62 -4.14 9.15 9.36
C LYS A 62 -5.63 9.40 9.18
N ARG A 63 -6.07 10.66 9.30
CA ARG A 63 -7.47 11.04 9.10
C ARG A 63 -7.93 10.76 7.67
N GLU A 64 -7.16 11.23 6.68
CA GLU A 64 -7.46 10.97 5.26
C GLU A 64 -7.52 9.47 4.96
N LYS A 65 -6.63 8.67 5.54
CA LYS A 65 -6.67 7.21 5.41
C LYS A 65 -7.95 6.63 6.00
N ALA A 66 -8.33 7.02 7.21
CA ALA A 66 -9.54 6.52 7.87
C ALA A 66 -10.81 6.90 7.09
N GLU A 67 -10.89 8.15 6.62
CA GLU A 67 -11.97 8.63 5.74
C GLU A 67 -12.02 7.83 4.43
N PHE A 68 -10.85 7.55 3.85
CA PHE A 68 -10.75 6.77 2.62
C PHE A 68 -11.21 5.32 2.82
N GLU A 69 -10.80 4.65 3.91
CA GLU A 69 -11.27 3.30 4.26
C GLU A 69 -12.79 3.29 4.49
N ALA A 70 -13.33 4.27 5.22
CA ALA A 70 -14.76 4.38 5.46
C ALA A 70 -15.55 4.57 4.15
N ASN A 71 -15.06 5.42 3.25
CA ASN A 71 -15.68 5.61 1.94
C ASN A 71 -15.72 4.30 1.12
N PHE A 72 -14.68 3.47 1.19
CA PHE A 72 -14.64 2.17 0.51
C PHE A 72 -15.68 1.18 1.05
N ILE A 73 -15.89 1.15 2.38
CA ILE A 73 -16.95 0.34 2.99
C ILE A 73 -18.33 0.79 2.50
N GLU A 74 -18.60 2.09 2.55
CA GLU A 74 -19.90 2.65 2.16
C GLU A 74 -20.16 2.50 0.66
N GLU A 75 -19.13 2.66 -0.18
CA GLU A 75 -19.22 2.33 -1.62
C GLU A 75 -19.57 0.86 -1.84
N GLY A 76 -18.92 -0.04 -1.09
CA GLY A 76 -19.23 -1.48 -1.09
C GLY A 76 -20.69 -1.74 -0.75
N LYS A 77 -21.17 -1.23 0.40
CA LYS A 77 -22.55 -1.40 0.88
C LYS A 77 -23.57 -0.96 -0.16
N ARG A 78 -23.40 0.24 -0.71
CA ARG A 78 -24.30 0.76 -1.75
C ARG A 78 -24.31 -0.15 -2.98
N ALA A 79 -23.15 -0.61 -3.43
CA ALA A 79 -23.07 -1.52 -4.56
C ALA A 79 -23.72 -2.88 -4.27
N GLY A 80 -23.61 -3.39 -3.03
CA GLY A 80 -24.30 -4.61 -2.59
C GLY A 80 -25.81 -4.47 -2.63
N LEU A 81 -26.32 -3.34 -2.12
CA LEU A 81 -27.75 -3.01 -2.18
C LEU A 81 -28.25 -2.87 -3.62
N GLU A 82 -27.50 -2.17 -4.48
CA GLU A 82 -27.85 -1.97 -5.88
C GLU A 82 -27.87 -3.29 -6.66
N TRP A 83 -26.84 -4.12 -6.49
CA TRP A 83 -26.78 -5.45 -7.10
C TRP A 83 -27.97 -6.33 -6.66
N SER A 84 -28.29 -6.31 -5.37
CA SER A 84 -29.39 -7.11 -4.80
C SER A 84 -30.77 -6.77 -5.37
N ARG A 85 -30.97 -5.54 -5.87
CA ARG A 85 -32.23 -5.13 -6.52
C ARG A 85 -32.47 -5.83 -7.86
N THR A 86 -31.39 -6.22 -8.54
CA THR A 86 -31.45 -6.85 -9.86
C THR A 86 -31.13 -8.35 -9.81
N ALA A 87 -30.54 -8.82 -8.72
CA ALA A 87 -30.16 -10.22 -8.54
C ALA A 87 -31.38 -11.13 -8.46
N HIS A 88 -31.29 -12.29 -9.11
CA HIS A 88 -32.29 -13.34 -8.95
C HIS A 88 -32.13 -14.04 -7.60
N TYR A 89 -33.22 -14.66 -7.11
CA TYR A 89 -33.24 -15.34 -5.81
C TYR A 89 -32.07 -16.30 -5.60
N ARG A 90 -31.74 -17.13 -6.60
CA ARG A 90 -30.64 -18.10 -6.51
C ARG A 90 -29.28 -17.41 -6.36
N GLU A 91 -29.07 -16.32 -7.07
CA GLU A 91 -27.83 -15.52 -6.99
C GLU A 91 -27.73 -14.84 -5.64
N LEU A 92 -28.85 -14.33 -5.11
CA LEU A 92 -28.91 -13.73 -3.78
C LEU A 92 -28.56 -14.75 -2.68
N GLN A 93 -29.14 -15.96 -2.74
CA GLN A 93 -28.80 -17.04 -1.82
C GLN A 93 -27.33 -17.44 -1.91
N TYR A 94 -26.78 -17.50 -3.12
CA TYR A 94 -25.35 -17.72 -3.32
C TYR A 94 -24.53 -16.62 -2.64
N ALA A 95 -24.84 -15.36 -2.91
CA ALA A 95 -24.15 -14.21 -2.35
C ALA A 95 -24.24 -14.16 -0.82
N LEU A 96 -25.34 -14.61 -0.20
CA LEU A 96 -25.50 -14.72 1.25
C LEU A 96 -24.66 -15.86 1.87
N GLY A 97 -24.46 -16.97 1.16
CA GLY A 97 -23.55 -18.04 1.58
C GLY A 97 -22.08 -17.78 1.22
N TRP A 98 -21.82 -16.82 0.35
CA TRP A 98 -20.49 -16.54 -0.17
C TRP A 98 -19.56 -15.96 0.89
N THR A 99 -18.36 -16.50 0.96
CA THR A 99 -17.25 -15.95 1.74
C THR A 99 -16.13 -15.55 0.77
N PRO A 100 -15.60 -14.32 0.85
CA PRO A 100 -14.52 -13.90 -0.03
C PRO A 100 -13.31 -14.84 0.13
N GLY A 101 -13.04 -15.63 -0.91
CA GLY A 101 -11.83 -16.43 -0.99
C GLY A 101 -10.59 -15.56 -1.26
N SER A 102 -9.45 -16.20 -1.49
CA SER A 102 -8.18 -15.50 -1.80
C SER A 102 -8.20 -14.72 -3.12
N ASN A 103 -9.20 -14.94 -3.99
CA ASN A 103 -9.40 -14.13 -5.18
C ASN A 103 -10.90 -14.01 -5.57
N PRO A 104 -11.57 -12.88 -5.27
CA PRO A 104 -12.97 -12.64 -5.60
C PRO A 104 -13.24 -12.57 -7.11
N PHE A 105 -12.22 -12.31 -7.93
CA PHE A 105 -12.35 -12.20 -9.39
C PHE A 105 -12.49 -13.55 -10.08
N LYS A 106 -12.16 -14.64 -9.39
CA LYS A 106 -12.22 -16.00 -9.94
C LYS A 106 -13.46 -16.77 -9.47
N ASP A 107 -14.35 -16.08 -8.77
CA ASP A 107 -15.61 -16.68 -8.36
C ASP A 107 -16.49 -16.96 -9.58
N GLU A 108 -17.09 -18.15 -9.64
CA GLU A 108 -17.86 -18.59 -10.81
C GLU A 108 -19.13 -17.76 -11.03
N HIS A 109 -19.71 -17.21 -9.95
CA HIS A 109 -20.97 -16.48 -10.01
C HIS A 109 -20.81 -14.97 -9.86
N LEU A 110 -19.88 -14.53 -9.01
CA LEU A 110 -19.65 -13.11 -8.70
C LEU A 110 -18.38 -12.54 -9.34
N GLY A 111 -17.53 -13.39 -9.94
CA GLY A 111 -16.22 -12.99 -10.46
C GLY A 111 -16.31 -11.95 -11.58
N ASP A 112 -17.26 -12.12 -12.49
CA ASP A 112 -17.48 -11.16 -13.59
C ASP A 112 -17.97 -9.81 -13.07
N TYR A 113 -18.90 -9.82 -12.11
CA TYR A 113 -19.39 -8.61 -11.45
C TYR A 113 -18.23 -7.85 -10.78
N PHE A 114 -17.46 -8.52 -9.93
CA PHE A 114 -16.33 -7.88 -9.23
C PHE A 114 -15.23 -7.45 -10.19
N SER A 115 -14.96 -8.20 -11.25
CA SER A 115 -13.98 -7.83 -12.28
C SER A 115 -14.36 -6.51 -12.95
N GLN A 116 -15.63 -6.30 -13.27
CA GLN A 116 -16.08 -5.04 -13.88
C GLN A 116 -16.01 -3.87 -12.89
N VAL A 117 -16.51 -4.07 -11.68
CA VAL A 117 -16.61 -3.01 -10.67
C VAL A 117 -15.23 -2.59 -10.16
N LEU A 118 -14.35 -3.55 -9.87
CA LEU A 118 -13.03 -3.25 -9.32
C LEU A 118 -12.01 -2.87 -10.41
N LYS A 119 -12.20 -3.25 -11.67
CA LYS A 119 -11.39 -2.69 -12.78
C LYS A 119 -11.62 -1.19 -12.92
N LYS A 120 -12.87 -0.74 -12.82
CA LYS A 120 -13.20 0.69 -12.80
C LYS A 120 -12.55 1.42 -11.63
N GLN A 121 -12.50 0.77 -10.46
CA GLN A 121 -11.80 1.29 -9.28
C GLN A 121 -10.28 1.33 -9.50
N SER A 122 -9.66 0.27 -10.03
CA SER A 122 -8.20 0.22 -10.24
C SER A 122 -7.71 1.29 -11.21
N ASP A 123 -8.46 1.54 -12.28
CA ASP A 123 -8.17 2.57 -13.27
C ASP A 123 -8.23 3.98 -12.65
N ARG A 124 -9.18 4.21 -11.73
CA ARG A 124 -9.33 5.48 -11.00
C ARG A 124 -8.12 5.80 -10.11
N PHE A 125 -7.45 4.79 -9.57
CA PHE A 125 -6.32 4.97 -8.65
C PHE A 125 -4.95 4.81 -9.28
N ALA A 126 -4.87 4.60 -10.61
CA ALA A 126 -3.62 4.45 -11.36
C ALA A 126 -2.61 3.50 -10.68
N ILE A 127 -3.10 2.36 -10.17
CA ILE A 127 -2.29 1.45 -9.35
C ILE A 127 -1.30 0.71 -10.25
N THR A 128 -0.06 1.22 -10.28
CA THR A 128 1.03 0.60 -11.02
C THR A 128 2.05 -0.05 -10.08
N GLY A 129 2.35 -1.34 -10.29
CA GLY A 129 3.41 -2.07 -9.60
C GLY A 129 2.95 -2.94 -8.43
N ARG A 130 3.75 -3.99 -8.13
CA ARG A 130 3.41 -5.06 -7.17
C ARG A 130 3.13 -4.55 -5.74
N THR A 131 3.84 -3.54 -5.28
CA THR A 131 3.67 -3.00 -3.91
C THR A 131 2.38 -2.21 -3.77
N ALA A 132 2.01 -1.43 -4.79
CA ALA A 132 0.75 -0.69 -4.82
C ALA A 132 -0.44 -1.68 -4.90
N GLN A 133 -0.30 -2.75 -5.68
CA GLN A 133 -1.31 -3.79 -5.80
C GLN A 133 -1.57 -4.53 -4.48
N LYS A 134 -0.52 -4.86 -3.70
CA LYS A 134 -0.69 -5.45 -2.36
C LYS A 134 -1.40 -4.53 -1.37
N ARG A 135 -1.11 -3.23 -1.40
CA ARG A 135 -1.81 -2.25 -0.54
C ARG A 135 -3.26 -2.08 -0.96
N PHE A 136 -3.52 -2.14 -2.26
CA PHE A 136 -4.87 -2.08 -2.78
C PHE A 136 -5.73 -3.29 -2.41
N GLN A 137 -5.11 -4.46 -2.22
CA GLN A 137 -5.83 -5.65 -1.76
C GLN A 137 -6.57 -5.41 -0.43
N GLY A 138 -5.96 -4.69 0.52
CA GLY A 138 -6.64 -4.35 1.78
C GLY A 138 -7.91 -3.52 1.56
N PHE A 139 -7.90 -2.60 0.60
CA PHE A 139 -9.09 -1.81 0.23
C PHE A 139 -10.14 -2.65 -0.51
N ILE A 140 -9.72 -3.63 -1.32
CA ILE A 140 -10.64 -4.60 -1.93
C ILE A 140 -11.35 -5.40 -0.84
N ASP A 141 -10.63 -5.89 0.16
CA ASP A 141 -11.22 -6.68 1.25
C ASP A 141 -12.25 -5.84 2.04
N THR A 142 -11.93 -4.58 2.32
CA THR A 142 -12.84 -3.59 2.92
C THR A 142 -14.09 -3.35 2.07
N TYR A 143 -13.92 -3.19 0.76
CA TYR A 143 -15.04 -3.02 -0.19
C TYR A 143 -15.94 -4.25 -0.21
N LEU A 144 -15.37 -5.46 -0.25
CA LEU A 144 -16.12 -6.71 -0.28
C LEU A 144 -16.90 -6.94 1.01
N SER A 145 -16.34 -6.58 2.17
CA SER A 145 -17.06 -6.60 3.45
C SER A 145 -18.28 -5.69 3.40
N GLY A 146 -18.08 -4.44 2.96
CA GLY A 146 -19.20 -3.50 2.77
C GLY A 146 -20.25 -4.03 1.80
N TRP A 147 -19.82 -4.58 0.66
CA TRP A 147 -20.73 -5.18 -0.33
C TRP A 147 -21.57 -6.29 0.26
N LYS A 148 -20.95 -7.20 1.02
CA LYS A 148 -21.63 -8.29 1.70
C LYS A 148 -22.65 -7.78 2.72
N GLU A 149 -22.27 -6.80 3.54
CA GLU A 149 -23.18 -6.15 4.49
C GLU A 149 -24.40 -5.53 3.79
N GLY A 150 -24.20 -4.94 2.60
CA GLY A 150 -25.27 -4.41 1.77
C GLY A 150 -26.26 -5.50 1.31
N VAL A 151 -25.74 -6.64 0.84
CA VAL A 151 -26.57 -7.79 0.41
C VAL A 151 -27.35 -8.38 1.59
N GLU A 152 -26.70 -8.55 2.74
CA GLU A 152 -27.33 -9.07 3.97
C GLU A 152 -28.42 -8.13 4.48
N SER A 153 -28.16 -6.81 4.46
CA SER A 153 -29.14 -5.79 4.85
C SER A 153 -30.36 -5.83 3.93
N PHE A 154 -30.15 -5.93 2.62
CA PHE A 154 -31.26 -6.08 1.66
C PHE A 154 -32.08 -7.33 1.95
N TRP A 155 -31.42 -8.48 2.12
CA TRP A 155 -32.12 -9.74 2.35
C TRP A 155 -32.95 -9.70 3.64
N ASN A 156 -32.42 -9.13 4.72
CA ASN A 156 -33.14 -8.99 5.98
C ASN A 156 -34.45 -8.21 5.85
N GLU A 157 -34.53 -7.24 4.94
CA GLU A 157 -35.72 -6.42 4.70
C GLU A 157 -36.81 -7.11 3.85
N VAL A 158 -36.41 -8.12 3.06
CA VAL A 158 -37.30 -8.77 2.08
C VAL A 158 -37.60 -10.24 2.39
N LYS A 159 -36.79 -10.92 3.20
CA LYS A 159 -36.89 -12.37 3.46
C LYS A 159 -38.25 -12.83 3.98
N ASP A 160 -38.94 -12.00 4.77
CA ASP A 160 -40.25 -12.35 5.33
C ASP A 160 -41.40 -12.15 4.32
N LYS A 161 -41.11 -11.60 3.14
CA LYS A 161 -42.08 -11.28 2.07
C LYS A 161 -41.96 -12.18 0.85
N VAL A 162 -40.97 -13.09 0.82
CA VAL A 162 -40.63 -13.97 -0.30
C VAL A 162 -40.75 -15.41 0.16
#